data_AF-A0A5C7R463-F1
#
_entry.id   AF-A0A5C7R463-F1
#
_cell.length_a   1.000
_cell.length_b   1.000
_cell.length_c   1.000
_cell.angle_alpha   90.00
_cell.angle_beta   90.00
_cell.angle_gamma   90.00
#
_symmetry.space_group_name_H-M   'P 1'
#
loop_
_entity.id
_entity.type
_entity.pdbx_description
1 polymer ?
#
loop_
_entity_poly.entity_id
_entity_poly.type
_entity_poly.pdbx_seq_one_letter_code
_entity_poly.pdbx_strand_id
1 'polypeptide(L)'
;MNDETTIASIDFLLSLDTSTTPYVLTVTGNNKVGKSNNKQPLTWKLDGALKHGEFVGMDDCRPGFEWLNWPPPDPAIFDKAQPQGKDKLAINDTNPITGGSEGRWYYKLRVLLNGQIYETPLTAPEPVDVDDPCTSKRMMVGNNPVIINR
;
A
#
# COMPACT_ATOMS: atom_id res chain seq x y z
N MET A 1 -28.35 3.79 23.35
CA MET A 1 -28.12 3.89 21.89
C MET A 1 -26.63 3.95 21.72
N ASN A 2 -26.04 2.90 21.16
CA ASN A 2 -24.63 2.93 20.81
C ASN A 2 -24.57 3.64 19.46
N ASP A 3 -24.15 4.91 19.46
CA ASP A 3 -23.75 5.57 18.22
C ASP A 3 -22.51 4.81 17.71
N GLU A 4 -22.73 3.85 16.82
CA GLU A 4 -21.68 3.35 15.95
C GLU A 4 -21.22 4.53 15.11
N THR A 5 -20.23 5.26 15.63
CA THR A 5 -19.53 6.28 14.87
C THR A 5 -18.90 5.55 13.70
N THR A 6 -19.53 5.65 12.52
CA THR A 6 -19.03 5.02 11.31
C THR A 6 -17.70 5.69 10.99
N ILE A 7 -16.60 5.00 11.27
CA ILE A 7 -15.27 5.47 10.91
C ILE A 7 -15.19 5.42 9.38
N ALA A 8 -15.02 6.58 8.75
CA ALA A 8 -14.88 6.64 7.30
C ALA A 8 -13.60 5.89 6.86
N SER A 9 -13.78 4.88 6.01
CA SER A 9 -12.67 4.21 5.30
C SER A 9 -12.15 5.10 4.19
N ILE A 10 -10.83 5.15 4.04
CA ILE A 10 -10.18 5.76 2.89
C ILE A 10 -9.89 4.63 1.91
N ASP A 11 -10.63 4.63 0.81
CA ASP A 11 -10.54 3.58 -0.20
C ASP A 11 -9.63 3.98 -1.36
N PHE A 12 -8.82 3.02 -1.78
CA PHE A 12 -7.98 3.06 -2.97
C PHE A 12 -8.42 1.97 -3.94
N LEU A 13 -8.48 2.31 -5.23
CA LEU A 13 -8.69 1.34 -6.30
C LEU A 13 -7.34 1.02 -6.94
N LEU A 14 -7.07 -0.28 -7.06
CA LEU A 14 -5.88 -0.83 -7.69
C LEU A 14 -6.30 -1.40 -9.04
N SER A 15 -5.69 -0.91 -10.12
CA SER A 15 -6.00 -1.29 -11.50
C SER A 15 -4.73 -1.64 -12.27
N LEU A 16 -4.84 -2.53 -13.25
CA LEU A 16 -3.75 -2.87 -14.16
C LEU A 16 -3.72 -1.87 -15.32
N ASP A 17 -2.62 -1.15 -15.48
CA ASP A 17 -2.39 -0.29 -16.63
C ASP A 17 -1.77 -1.10 -17.77
N THR A 18 -2.60 -1.41 -18.76
CA THR A 18 -2.21 -2.16 -19.96
C THR A 18 -1.67 -1.28 -21.08
N SER A 19 -1.56 0.04 -20.87
CA SER A 19 -0.96 0.97 -21.84
C SER A 19 0.57 1.03 -21.75
N THR A 20 1.15 0.45 -20.71
CA THR A 20 2.60 0.38 -20.48
C THR A 20 3.16 -0.97 -20.93
N THR A 21 4.48 -1.09 -21.10
CA THR A 21 5.14 -2.39 -21.32
C THR A 21 6.44 -2.42 -20.50
N PRO A 22 6.57 -3.28 -19.48
CA PRO A 22 5.56 -4.24 -19.00
C PRO A 22 4.32 -3.55 -18.39
N TYR A 23 3.20 -4.27 -18.28
CA TYR A 23 2.01 -3.76 -17.56
C TYR A 23 2.33 -3.52 -16.08
N VAL A 24 1.81 -2.43 -15.52
CA VAL A 24 2.07 -2.02 -14.14
C VAL A 24 0.78 -1.83 -13.36
N LEU A 25 0.86 -1.92 -12.03
CA LEU A 25 -0.27 -1.55 -11.18
C LEU A 25 -0.34 -0.03 -10.99
N THR A 26 -1.55 0.52 -11.04
CA THR A 26 -1.86 1.92 -10.76
C THR A 26 -2.79 2.02 -9.56
N VAL A 27 -2.55 3.02 -8.70
CA VAL A 27 -3.37 3.29 -7.52
C VAL A 27 -4.11 4.60 -7.73
N THR A 28 -5.43 4.57 -7.56
CA THR A 28 -6.28 5.77 -7.54
C THR A 28 -7.03 5.86 -6.21
N GLY A 29 -7.31 7.06 -5.73
CA GLY A 29 -7.96 7.27 -4.44
C GLY A 29 -7.45 8.52 -3.73
N ASN A 30 -8.06 8.85 -2.59
CA ASN A 30 -7.59 9.95 -1.77
C ASN A 30 -6.42 9.49 -0.90
N ASN A 31 -5.22 9.94 -1.23
CA ASN A 31 -4.03 9.58 -0.49
C ASN A 31 -3.71 10.48 0.70
N LYS A 32 -4.57 11.46 1.01
CA LYS A 32 -4.42 12.34 2.17
C LYS A 32 -5.24 11.81 3.34
N VAL A 33 -4.54 11.53 4.44
CA VAL A 33 -5.11 11.12 5.72
C VAL A 33 -4.96 12.30 6.68
N GLY A 34 -6.02 12.59 7.44
CA GLY A 34 -6.02 13.67 8.42
C GLY A 34 -5.96 13.12 9.83
N LYS A 35 -5.51 13.93 10.80
CA LYS A 35 -5.56 13.56 12.22
C LYS A 35 -6.97 13.16 12.66
N SER A 36 -7.07 12.07 13.42
CA SER A 36 -8.32 11.53 13.94
C SER A 36 -8.13 10.91 15.32
N ASN A 37 -9.13 11.04 16.19
CA ASN A 37 -9.14 10.32 17.48
C ASN A 37 -9.44 8.82 17.31
N ASN A 38 -9.94 8.43 16.14
CA ASN A 38 -10.28 7.05 15.79
C ASN A 38 -9.32 6.54 14.73
N LYS A 39 -8.93 5.26 14.82
CA LYS A 39 -8.18 4.57 13.77
C LYS A 39 -8.91 4.67 12.44
N GLN A 40 -8.24 5.06 11.36
CA GLN A 40 -8.85 5.18 10.03
C GLN A 40 -8.36 4.04 9.14
N PRO A 41 -9.25 3.17 8.63
CA PRO A 41 -8.84 2.11 7.72
C PRO A 41 -8.51 2.71 6.34
N LEU A 42 -7.33 2.36 5.84
CA LEU A 42 -6.86 2.56 4.49
C LEU A 42 -7.03 1.23 3.74
N THR A 43 -7.93 1.19 2.77
CA THR A 43 -8.29 -0.06 2.09
C THR A 43 -7.96 0.00 0.61
N TRP A 44 -7.10 -0.90 0.13
CA TRP A 44 -6.87 -1.12 -1.30
C TRP A 44 -7.80 -2.22 -1.80
N LYS A 45 -8.49 -1.96 -2.91
CA LYS A 45 -9.42 -2.90 -3.55
C LYS A 45 -8.99 -3.16 -4.98
N LEU A 46 -8.97 -4.43 -5.38
CA LEU A 46 -8.72 -4.82 -6.76
C LEU A 46 -9.89 -4.37 -7.65
N ASP A 47 -9.57 -3.71 -8.76
CA ASP A 47 -10.55 -3.19 -9.71
C ASP A 47 -10.24 -3.58 -11.17
N GLY A 48 -11.23 -3.42 -12.04
CA GLY A 48 -11.13 -3.74 -13.46
C GLY A 48 -10.67 -5.18 -13.70
N ALA A 49 -9.61 -5.34 -14.49
CA ALA A 49 -9.02 -6.63 -14.83
C ALA A 49 -8.45 -7.39 -13.61
N LEU A 50 -8.16 -6.69 -12.50
CA LEU A 50 -7.61 -7.30 -11.28
C LEU A 50 -8.69 -7.92 -10.38
N LYS A 51 -10.00 -7.75 -10.66
CA LYS A 51 -11.08 -8.29 -9.80
C LYS A 51 -11.03 -9.80 -9.57
N HIS A 52 -10.34 -10.53 -10.44
CA HIS A 52 -10.13 -11.98 -10.33
C HIS A 52 -8.74 -12.36 -9.81
N GLY A 53 -7.90 -11.37 -9.49
CA GLY A 53 -6.60 -11.57 -8.89
C GLY A 53 -6.70 -11.67 -7.36
N GLU A 54 -5.53 -11.76 -6.73
CA GLU A 54 -5.38 -11.71 -5.29
C GLU A 54 -4.10 -10.99 -4.90
N PHE A 55 -4.09 -10.33 -3.73
CA PHE A 55 -2.85 -9.81 -3.18
C PHE A 55 -1.88 -10.97 -2.90
N VAL A 56 -0.59 -10.76 -3.19
CA VAL A 56 0.46 -11.73 -2.83
C VAL A 56 0.48 -11.90 -1.30
N GLY A 57 0.77 -13.11 -0.82
CA GLY A 57 0.78 -13.42 0.61
C GLY A 57 1.69 -12.49 1.42
N MET A 58 1.25 -12.07 2.61
CA MET A 58 2.01 -11.13 3.44
C MET A 58 3.28 -11.73 4.06
N ASP A 59 3.37 -13.06 4.12
CA ASP A 59 4.56 -13.79 4.59
C ASP A 59 5.50 -14.19 3.44
N ASP A 60 5.17 -13.80 2.20
CA ASP A 60 6.04 -14.03 1.04
C ASP A 60 7.26 -13.09 1.10
N CYS A 61 8.37 -13.50 0.49
CA CYS A 61 9.56 -12.68 0.32
C CYS A 61 9.29 -11.37 -0.44
N ARG A 62 8.26 -11.38 -1.29
CA ARG A 62 7.74 -10.20 -2.01
C ARG A 62 6.27 -10.01 -1.66
N PRO A 63 5.96 -9.47 -0.48
CA PRO A 63 4.60 -9.46 0.03
C PRO A 63 3.69 -8.55 -0.79
N GLY A 64 2.38 -8.80 -0.68
CA GLY A 64 1.32 -8.03 -1.34
C GLY A 64 1.32 -6.55 -0.95
N PHE A 65 1.88 -6.23 0.22
CA PHE A 65 2.15 -4.87 0.67
C PHE A 65 3.52 -4.75 1.32
N GLU A 66 4.19 -3.65 1.02
CA GLU A 66 5.51 -3.37 1.53
C GLU A 66 5.76 -1.87 1.68
N TRP A 67 6.24 -1.46 2.85
CA TRP A 67 6.73 -0.10 3.07
C TRP A 67 8.07 0.12 2.37
N LEU A 68 8.19 1.20 1.61
CA LEU A 68 9.45 1.56 0.93
C LEU A 68 10.33 2.49 1.76
N ASN A 69 9.76 3.13 2.79
CA ASN A 69 10.51 3.91 3.76
C ASN A 69 11.46 3.00 4.56
N TRP A 70 12.68 3.49 4.79
CA TRP A 70 13.64 2.88 5.72
C TRP A 70 14.06 3.90 6.79
N PRO A 71 13.84 3.62 8.09
CA PRO A 71 13.06 2.49 8.61
C PRO A 71 11.57 2.54 8.17
N PRO A 72 10.84 1.41 8.21
CA PRO A 72 9.39 1.42 8.02
C PRO A 72 8.71 2.33 9.06
N PRO A 73 7.46 2.78 8.82
CA PRO A 73 6.73 3.59 9.78
C PRO A 73 6.65 2.92 11.16
N ASP A 74 6.64 3.77 12.19
CA ASP A 74 6.36 3.34 13.55
C ASP A 74 4.98 2.66 13.61
N PRO A 75 4.83 1.49 14.26
CA PRO A 75 3.54 0.86 14.49
C PRO A 75 2.51 1.75 15.20
N ALA A 76 2.93 2.84 15.84
CA ALA A 76 2.06 3.87 16.40
C ALA A 76 1.46 4.83 15.35
N ILE A 77 1.88 4.75 14.09
CA ILE A 77 1.33 5.51 12.96
C ILE A 77 0.47 4.60 12.07
N PHE A 78 0.98 3.41 11.72
CA PHE A 78 0.25 2.42 10.93
C PHE A 78 0.34 1.04 11.55
N ASP A 79 -0.80 0.37 11.66
CA ASP A 79 -0.84 -1.06 11.98
C ASP A 79 -0.25 -1.89 10.81
N LYS A 80 -0.03 -3.18 11.05
CA LYS A 80 0.37 -4.12 9.99
C LYS A 80 -0.71 -4.22 8.91
N ALA A 81 -0.29 -4.38 7.66
CA ALA A 81 -1.20 -4.68 6.55
C ALA A 81 -1.86 -6.05 6.73
N GLN A 82 -3.17 -6.09 6.51
CA GLN A 82 -3.99 -7.29 6.67
C GLN A 82 -4.84 -7.51 5.41
N PRO A 83 -4.72 -8.67 4.76
CA PRO A 83 -5.65 -9.08 3.71
C PRO A 83 -7.07 -9.17 4.27
N GLN A 84 -8.04 -8.65 3.53
CA GLN A 84 -9.46 -8.75 3.83
C GLN A 84 -10.15 -9.59 2.75
N GLY A 85 -9.83 -10.89 2.73
CA GLY A 85 -10.16 -11.77 1.60
C GLY A 85 -9.08 -11.71 0.53
N LYS A 86 -9.46 -11.98 -0.74
CA LYS A 86 -8.53 -12.02 -1.87
C LYS A 86 -8.34 -10.66 -2.53
N ASP A 87 -9.42 -9.90 -2.63
CA ASP A 87 -9.54 -8.68 -3.43
C ASP A 87 -9.27 -7.39 -2.65
N LYS A 88 -8.99 -7.49 -1.35
CA LYS A 88 -8.79 -6.33 -0.49
C LYS A 88 -7.61 -6.51 0.45
N LEU A 89 -6.98 -5.39 0.73
CA LEU A 89 -5.94 -5.24 1.74
C LEU A 89 -6.23 -3.98 2.56
N ALA A 90 -6.10 -4.06 3.87
CA ALA A 90 -6.30 -2.93 4.76
C ALA A 90 -5.09 -2.66 5.66
N ILE A 91 -4.84 -1.38 5.94
CA ILE A 91 -3.95 -0.90 7.01
C ILE A 91 -4.75 0.10 7.82
N ASN A 92 -4.63 0.08 9.14
CA ASN A 92 -5.19 1.17 9.93
C ASN A 92 -4.13 2.25 10.12
N ASP A 93 -4.48 3.47 9.75
CA ASP A 93 -3.81 4.65 10.24
C ASP A 93 -4.30 4.93 11.67
N THR A 94 -3.36 5.03 12.60
CA THR A 94 -3.63 5.28 14.01
C THR A 94 -3.42 6.74 14.39
N ASN A 95 -3.15 7.63 13.42
CA ASN A 95 -2.63 9.00 13.55
C ASN A 95 -3.24 9.73 14.77
N PRO A 96 -2.55 9.70 15.92
CA PRO A 96 -3.07 10.31 17.12
C PRO A 96 -2.93 11.83 16.98
N ILE A 97 -3.98 12.57 17.36
CA ILE A 97 -4.02 14.05 17.30
C ILE A 97 -2.79 14.70 17.96
N THR A 98 -2.19 14.04 18.94
CA THR A 98 -1.08 14.53 19.77
C THR A 98 0.32 14.07 19.31
N GLY A 99 0.45 13.33 18.21
CA GLY A 99 1.72 12.74 17.74
C GLY A 99 2.35 13.39 16.50
N GLY A 100 3.65 13.11 16.28
CA GLY A 100 4.44 13.51 15.11
C GLY A 100 4.34 12.54 13.93
N SER A 101 3.12 12.20 13.54
CA SER A 101 2.72 11.24 12.50
C SER A 101 2.63 11.86 11.09
N GLU A 102 2.74 13.18 10.99
CA GLU A 102 2.76 13.92 9.73
C GLU A 102 3.93 13.47 8.85
N GLY A 103 3.66 13.18 7.58
CA GLY A 103 4.70 12.66 6.72
C GLY A 103 4.20 12.10 5.39
N ARG A 104 5.15 11.56 4.63
CA ARG A 104 4.90 10.87 3.37
C ARG A 104 5.44 9.45 3.47
N TRP A 105 4.55 8.49 3.26
CA TRP A 105 4.82 7.07 3.42
C TRP A 105 4.63 6.38 2.07
N TYR A 106 5.74 5.99 1.47
CA TYR A 106 5.78 5.34 0.17
C TYR A 106 5.66 3.84 0.36
N TYR A 107 4.87 3.20 -0.50
CA TYR A 107 4.62 1.78 -0.42
C TYR A 107 4.61 1.14 -1.80
N LYS A 108 4.65 -0.19 -1.80
CA LYS A 108 4.55 -1.03 -2.99
C LYS A 108 3.44 -2.05 -2.79
N LEU A 109 2.66 -2.26 -3.84
CA LEU A 109 1.63 -3.29 -3.89
C LEU A 109 2.01 -4.36 -4.91
N ARG A 110 1.66 -5.60 -4.62
CA ARG A 110 1.85 -6.75 -5.50
C ARG A 110 0.58 -7.60 -5.57
N VAL A 111 0.18 -7.94 -6.78
CA VAL A 111 -1.03 -8.72 -7.07
C VAL A 111 -0.68 -9.89 -7.97
N LEU A 112 -1.14 -11.07 -7.60
CA LEU A 112 -1.12 -12.27 -8.43
C LEU A 112 -2.38 -12.29 -9.30
N LEU A 113 -2.20 -12.30 -10.62
CA LEU A 113 -3.29 -12.48 -11.58
C LEU A 113 -2.84 -13.49 -12.64
N ASN A 114 -3.61 -14.56 -12.83
CA ASN A 114 -3.32 -15.62 -13.82
C ASN A 114 -1.90 -16.21 -13.73
N GLY A 115 -1.38 -16.37 -12.50
CA GLY A 115 -0.03 -16.90 -12.27
C GLY A 115 1.10 -15.90 -12.46
N GLN A 116 0.81 -14.65 -12.80
CA GLN A 116 1.79 -13.59 -12.96
C GLN A 116 1.64 -12.54 -11.86
N ILE A 117 2.76 -12.12 -11.28
CA ILE A 117 2.81 -11.04 -10.29
C ILE A 117 2.96 -9.71 -11.02
N TYR A 118 2.03 -8.80 -10.75
CA TYR A 118 2.08 -7.40 -11.15
C TYR A 118 2.38 -6.54 -9.94
N GLU A 119 3.07 -5.43 -10.12
CA GLU A 119 3.45 -4.55 -9.03
C GLU A 119 3.35 -3.08 -9.40
N THR A 120 3.17 -2.23 -8.38
CA THR A 120 3.26 -0.78 -8.57
C THR A 120 4.72 -0.42 -8.89
N PRO A 121 4.97 0.51 -9.82
CA PRO A 121 6.33 0.80 -10.27
C PRO A 121 7.22 1.30 -9.13
N LEU A 122 8.50 0.92 -9.16
CA LEU A 122 9.55 1.55 -8.36
C LEU A 122 10.20 2.62 -9.20
N THR A 123 10.16 3.87 -8.74
CA THR A 123 11.07 4.90 -9.24
C THR A 123 12.18 5.06 -8.19
N ALA A 124 13.31 4.43 -8.45
CA ALA A 124 14.52 4.50 -7.64
C ALA A 124 15.72 4.75 -8.57
N PRO A 125 16.71 5.59 -8.19
CA PRO A 125 18.06 5.44 -8.71
C PRO A 125 18.68 4.18 -8.09
N GLU A 126 19.03 3.24 -8.95
CA GLU A 126 19.58 1.90 -8.70
C GLU A 126 20.84 1.84 -7.78
N PRO A 127 21.18 0.67 -7.16
CA PRO A 127 21.24 -0.66 -7.77
C PRO A 127 20.33 -1.72 -7.15
N VAL A 128 19.75 -2.55 -8.02
CA VAL A 128 19.12 -3.82 -7.67
C VAL A 128 20.23 -4.82 -7.40
N ASP A 129 20.33 -5.35 -6.17
CA ASP A 129 21.10 -6.57 -5.93
C ASP A 129 20.33 -7.70 -6.64
N VAL A 130 20.71 -8.00 -7.89
CA VAL A 130 20.04 -8.96 -8.79
C VAL A 130 20.12 -10.42 -8.31
N ASP A 131 20.90 -10.69 -7.27
CA ASP A 131 21.16 -12.04 -6.76
C ASP A 131 20.26 -12.46 -5.58
N ASP A 132 19.46 -11.55 -5.02
CA ASP A 132 18.46 -11.91 -3.99
C ASP A 132 17.12 -11.18 -4.23
N PRO A 133 16.07 -11.88 -4.69
CA PRO A 133 14.75 -11.27 -4.87
C PRO A 133 14.14 -10.75 -3.56
N CYS A 134 14.70 -11.13 -2.41
CA CYS A 134 14.27 -10.72 -1.07
C CYS A 134 14.98 -9.46 -0.56
N THR A 135 16.12 -9.06 -1.15
CA THR A 135 16.97 -7.99 -0.62
C THR A 135 17.06 -6.80 -1.57
N SER A 136 16.01 -5.98 -1.63
CA SER A 136 16.08 -4.69 -2.32
C SER A 136 16.56 -3.60 -1.36
N LYS A 137 17.80 -3.11 -1.53
CA LYS A 137 18.26 -1.85 -0.91
C LYS A 137 17.54 -0.68 -1.60
N ARG A 138 16.90 0.19 -0.82
CA ARG A 138 15.90 1.16 -1.31
C ARG A 138 16.41 2.58 -1.18
N MET A 139 16.45 3.31 -2.29
CA MET A 139 16.50 4.77 -2.32
C MET A 139 15.46 5.27 -3.34
N MET A 140 14.74 6.34 -2.98
CA MET A 140 13.47 6.77 -3.58
C MET A 140 13.62 7.95 -4.56
N VAL A 141 12.71 8.11 -5.54
CA VAL A 141 12.02 9.37 -5.93
C VAL A 141 11.05 9.11 -7.10
N GLY A 142 9.82 9.66 -7.04
CA GLY A 142 9.11 10.12 -8.24
C GLY A 142 7.63 9.77 -8.34
N ASN A 143 7.30 8.49 -8.53
CA ASN A 143 5.96 8.05 -8.95
C ASN A 143 5.39 6.88 -8.11
N ASN A 144 6.04 6.50 -7.01
CA ASN A 144 5.54 5.47 -6.12
C ASN A 144 4.22 5.89 -5.45
N PRO A 145 3.30 4.94 -5.21
CA PRO A 145 2.14 5.17 -4.35
C PRO A 145 2.60 5.71 -2.99
N VAL A 146 1.90 6.72 -2.49
CA VAL A 146 2.25 7.45 -1.28
C VAL A 146 1.00 7.70 -0.45
N ILE A 147 1.09 7.54 0.86
CA ILE A 147 0.14 8.06 1.84
C ILE A 147 0.71 9.36 2.39
N ILE A 148 -0.11 10.40 2.43
CA ILE A 148 0.24 11.72 2.95
C ILE A 148 -0.55 11.93 4.23
N ASN A 149 0.13 11.81 5.38
CA ASN A 149 -0.47 12.06 6.67
C ASN A 149 -0.30 13.53 7.05
N ARG A 150 -1.40 14.21 7.42
CA ARG A 150 -1.45 15.65 7.74
C ARG A 150 -2.20 15.91 9.03
#